data_AF-A0A968X0V3-F1
#
_entry.id   AF-A0A968X0V3-F1
#
_cell.length_a   1.000
_cell.length_b   1.000
_cell.length_c   1.000
_cell.angle_alpha   90.00
_cell.angle_beta   90.00
_cell.angle_gamma   90.00
#
_symmetry.space_group_name_H-M   'P 1'
#
loop_
_entity.id
_entity.type
_entity.pdbx_description
1 polymer ?
#
loop_
_entity_poly.entity_id
_entity_poly.type
_entity_poly.pdbx_seq_one_letter_code
_entity_poly.pdbx_strand_id
1 'polypeptide(L)'
;MKKIVILALLVLTGIVWLFFSARIRVDIAAMRYDPNTQKLHLTDPPLIRSTSIPGNMQTGLVTLSDGESVKYWFVSHHIAGPGCARFDFSDGTKRYVYGSYFCCEVQIPDAQVKTKQDLITFLEKNNES
;
A
#
# COMPACT_ATOMS: atom_id res chain seq x y z
N MET A 1 -21.75 -24.23 26.80
CA MET A 1 -21.01 -24.48 25.53
C MET A 1 -21.36 -23.50 24.41
N LYS A 2 -22.61 -23.37 23.94
CA LYS A 2 -22.96 -22.47 22.80
C LYS A 2 -22.52 -21.00 22.96
N LYS A 3 -22.61 -20.42 24.17
CA LYS A 3 -22.19 -19.02 24.44
C LYS A 3 -20.67 -18.80 24.33
N ILE A 4 -19.87 -19.81 24.67
CA ILE A 4 -18.39 -19.74 24.63
C ILE A 4 -17.91 -19.79 23.17
N VAL A 5 -18.56 -20.60 22.33
CA VAL A 5 -18.25 -20.71 20.90
C VAL A 5 -18.58 -19.41 20.16
N ILE A 6 -19.71 -18.77 20.46
CA ILE A 6 -20.09 -17.48 19.84
C ILE A 6 -19.12 -16.37 20.26
N LEU A 7 -18.71 -16.32 21.53
CA LEU A 7 -17.76 -15.32 22.02
C LEU A 7 -16.37 -15.51 21.39
N ALA A 8 -15.90 -16.75 21.26
CA ALA A 8 -14.63 -17.07 20.59
C ALA A 8 -14.65 -16.68 19.10
N LEU A 9 -15.76 -16.91 18.40
CA LEU A 9 -15.95 -16.48 17.01
C LEU A 9 -15.90 -14.96 16.86
N LEU A 10 -16.57 -14.21 17.75
CA LEU A 10 -16.55 -12.74 17.72
C LEU A 10 -15.14 -12.18 17.99
N VAL A 11 -14.42 -12.75 18.96
CA VAL A 11 -13.03 -12.37 19.25
C VAL A 11 -12.11 -12.68 18.08
N LEU A 12 -12.24 -13.85 17.44
CA LEU A 12 -11.47 -14.22 16.25
C LEU A 12 -11.77 -13.28 15.07
N THR A 13 -13.03 -12.92 14.84
CA THR A 13 -13.37 -11.95 13.77
C THR A 13 -12.83 -10.55 14.06
N GLY A 14 -12.85 -10.11 15.33
CA GLY A 14 -12.29 -8.82 15.72
C GLY A 14 -10.77 -8.76 15.56
N ILE A 15 -10.06 -9.83 15.92
CA ILE A 15 -8.60 -9.91 15.78
C ILE A 15 -8.20 -9.95 14.30
N VAL A 16 -8.86 -10.75 13.47
CA VAL A 16 -8.59 -10.79 12.02
C VAL A 16 -8.85 -9.42 11.38
N TRP A 17 -9.90 -8.71 11.81
CA TRP A 17 -10.19 -7.36 11.33
C TRP A 17 -9.07 -6.36 11.67
N LEU A 18 -8.49 -6.45 12.87
CA LEU A 18 -7.41 -5.55 13.29
C LEU A 18 -6.13 -5.73 12.47
N PHE A 19 -5.79 -6.95 12.06
CA PHE A 19 -4.56 -7.21 11.31
C PHE A 19 -4.70 -7.08 9.77
N PHE A 20 -5.89 -7.35 9.22
CA PHE A 20 -6.08 -7.35 7.76
C PHE A 20 -6.85 -6.13 7.22
N SER A 21 -7.34 -5.24 8.08
CA SER A 21 -8.11 -4.08 7.62
C SER A 21 -7.34 -3.24 6.59
N ALA A 22 -6.09 -2.89 6.85
CA ALA A 22 -5.28 -2.10 5.93
C ALA A 22 -5.12 -2.78 4.56
N ARG A 23 -4.88 -4.10 4.57
CA ARG A 23 -4.73 -4.91 3.36
C ARG A 23 -5.98 -4.93 2.50
N ILE A 24 -7.12 -5.17 3.14
CA ILE A 24 -8.44 -5.20 2.48
C ILE A 24 -8.74 -3.83 1.87
N ARG A 25 -8.42 -2.75 2.60
CA ARG A 25 -8.65 -1.38 2.13
C ARG A 25 -7.85 -1.06 0.87
N VAL A 26 -6.56 -1.40 0.81
CA VAL A 26 -5.76 -1.16 -0.41
C VAL A 26 -6.18 -2.06 -1.57
N ASP A 27 -6.70 -3.26 -1.32
CA ASP A 27 -7.27 -4.10 -2.39
C ASP A 27 -8.55 -3.53 -2.96
N ILE A 28 -9.48 -3.12 -2.10
CA ILE A 28 -10.72 -2.47 -2.53
C ILE A 28 -10.40 -1.16 -3.25
N ALA A 29 -9.41 -0.40 -2.79
CA ALA A 29 -8.96 0.81 -3.45
C ALA A 29 -8.42 0.51 -4.85
N ALA A 30 -7.60 -0.54 -5.01
CA ALA A 30 -7.06 -0.94 -6.31
C ALA A 30 -8.12 -1.36 -7.32
N MET A 31 -9.26 -1.88 -6.87
CA MET A 31 -10.39 -2.20 -7.74
C MET A 31 -11.19 -0.98 -8.18
N ARG A 32 -11.09 0.16 -7.48
CA ARG A 32 -11.97 1.32 -7.66
C ARG A 32 -11.27 2.58 -8.17
N TYR A 33 -10.01 2.75 -7.83
CA TYR A 33 -9.26 3.97 -8.06
C TYR A 33 -7.97 3.65 -8.82
N ASP A 34 -8.07 3.38 -10.13
CA ASP A 34 -6.88 3.15 -10.96
C ASP A 34 -6.10 4.47 -11.12
N PRO A 35 -4.86 4.60 -10.62
CA PRO A 35 -4.10 5.84 -10.70
C PRO A 35 -3.83 6.32 -12.13
N ASN A 36 -3.90 5.45 -13.15
CA ASN A 36 -3.81 5.88 -14.56
C ASN A 36 -5.00 6.74 -15.02
N THR A 37 -6.12 6.68 -14.31
CA THR A 37 -7.34 7.44 -14.61
C THR A 37 -7.51 8.67 -13.73
N GLN A 38 -6.63 8.84 -12.74
CA GLN A 38 -6.72 9.93 -11.77
C GLN A 38 -5.87 11.12 -12.21
N LYS A 39 -6.26 12.32 -11.76
CA LYS A 39 -5.38 13.49 -11.84
C LYS A 39 -4.35 13.40 -10.70
N LEU A 40 -3.11 13.10 -11.05
CA LEU A 40 -2.01 12.95 -10.10
C LEU A 40 -1.15 14.22 -10.02
N HIS A 41 -0.62 14.49 -8.83
CA HIS A 41 0.31 15.59 -8.55
C HIS A 41 1.69 15.02 -8.22
N LEU A 42 2.76 15.74 -8.57
CA LEU A 42 4.10 15.35 -8.18
C LEU A 42 4.25 15.51 -6.67
N THR A 43 4.49 14.42 -5.95
CA THR A 43 4.57 14.43 -4.48
C THR A 43 5.96 14.09 -3.95
N ASP A 44 6.73 13.31 -4.70
CA ASP A 44 8.15 13.06 -4.41
C ASP A 44 8.93 13.09 -5.74
N PRO A 45 9.45 14.28 -6.14
CA PRO A 45 10.14 14.44 -7.41
C PRO A 45 11.40 13.58 -7.51
N PRO A 46 11.69 12.96 -8.67
CA PRO A 46 10.88 12.89 -9.89
C PRO A 46 9.93 11.67 -9.93
N LEU A 47 10.08 10.74 -8.99
CA LEU A 47 9.55 9.37 -9.13
C LEU A 47 8.06 9.24 -8.90
N ILE A 48 7.51 9.96 -7.92
CA ILE A 48 6.16 9.67 -7.41
C ILE A 48 5.18 10.78 -7.79
N ARG A 49 4.14 10.36 -8.49
CA ARG A 49 2.93 11.17 -8.68
C ARG A 49 1.77 10.51 -7.97
N SER A 50 1.03 11.27 -7.16
CA SER A 50 -0.04 10.71 -6.35
C SER A 50 -1.21 11.66 -6.17
N THR A 51 -2.30 11.12 -5.60
CA THR A 51 -3.46 11.88 -5.16
C THR A 51 -4.10 11.20 -3.96
N SER A 52 -4.88 11.95 -3.18
CA SER A 52 -5.69 11.41 -2.10
C SER A 52 -7.01 10.86 -2.66
N ILE A 53 -7.44 9.72 -2.11
CA ILE A 53 -8.70 9.08 -2.44
C ILE A 53 -9.54 8.87 -1.16
N PRO A 54 -10.87 8.65 -1.26
CA PRO A 54 -11.75 8.55 -0.10
C PRO A 54 -11.25 7.56 0.96
N GLY A 55 -11.44 7.93 2.24
CA GLY A 55 -10.99 7.14 3.38
C GLY A 55 -9.57 7.46 3.84
N ASN A 56 -9.01 8.64 3.55
CA ASN A 56 -7.64 9.02 3.93
C ASN A 56 -6.61 8.01 3.39
N MET A 57 -6.78 7.62 2.13
CA MET A 57 -5.86 6.74 1.42
C MET A 57 -5.21 7.53 0.28
N GLN A 58 -4.09 7.01 -0.21
CA GLN A 58 -3.36 7.56 -1.34
C GLN A 58 -3.33 6.55 -2.48
N THR A 59 -3.31 7.03 -3.71
CA THR A 59 -2.94 6.23 -4.88
C THR A 59 -2.03 7.02 -5.79
N GLY A 60 -1.19 6.33 -6.54
CA GLY A 60 -0.28 6.99 -7.46
C GLY A 60 0.52 6.05 -8.34
N LEU A 61 1.49 6.66 -9.02
CA LEU A 61 2.43 6.00 -9.92
C LEU A 61 3.86 6.30 -9.45
N VAL A 62 4.67 5.25 -9.36
CA VAL A 62 6.13 5.33 -9.30
C VAL A 62 6.66 5.16 -10.71
N THR A 63 7.40 6.12 -11.24
CA THR A 63 7.99 6.04 -12.58
C THR A 63 9.47 5.76 -12.46
N LEU A 64 9.90 4.54 -12.81
CA LEU A 64 11.27 4.08 -12.68
C LEU A 64 12.15 4.63 -13.81
N SER A 65 13.48 4.56 -13.62
CA SER A 65 14.44 5.13 -14.59
C SER A 65 14.44 4.39 -15.94
N ASP A 66 14.07 3.11 -15.94
CA ASP A 66 13.89 2.30 -17.15
C ASP A 66 12.57 2.59 -17.88
N GLY A 67 11.73 3.48 -17.35
CA GLY A 67 10.44 3.86 -17.90
C GLY A 67 9.27 3.00 -17.42
N GLU A 68 9.50 1.97 -16.60
CA GLU A 68 8.39 1.22 -16.01
C GLU A 68 7.57 2.10 -15.06
N SER A 69 6.25 1.99 -15.13
CA SER A 69 5.33 2.66 -14.22
C SER A 69 4.65 1.65 -13.30
N VAL A 70 4.88 1.78 -12.01
CA VAL A 70 4.33 0.90 -10.97
C VAL A 70 3.20 1.62 -10.26
N LYS A 71 2.02 0.99 -10.23
CA LYS A 71 0.84 1.55 -9.55
C LYS A 71 0.93 1.27 -8.06
N TYR A 72 0.46 2.19 -7.23
CA TYR A 72 0.35 1.92 -5.81
C TYR A 72 -0.93 2.44 -5.16
N TRP A 73 -1.28 1.82 -4.04
CA TRP A 73 -2.34 2.24 -3.12
C TRP A 73 -1.83 2.12 -1.70
N PHE A 74 -2.08 3.15 -0.89
CA PHE A 74 -1.52 3.24 0.45
C PHE A 74 -2.56 3.73 1.45
N VAL A 75 -2.51 3.14 2.64
CA VAL A 75 -3.22 3.57 3.83
C VAL A 75 -2.24 3.68 4.99
N SER A 76 -2.21 4.86 5.61
CA SER A 76 -1.32 5.16 6.73
C SER A 76 -1.67 4.37 7.98
N HIS A 77 -0.64 4.02 8.74
CA HIS A 77 -0.77 3.41 10.06
C HIS A 77 -1.47 4.34 11.07
N HIS A 78 -1.43 5.67 10.85
CA HIS A 78 -2.21 6.63 11.64
C HIS A 78 -3.74 6.47 11.48
N ILE A 79 -4.19 5.78 10.43
CA ILE A 79 -5.61 5.58 10.11
C ILE A 79 -6.06 4.14 10.37
N ALA A 80 -5.21 3.15 10.09
CA ALA A 80 -5.64 1.75 9.98
C ALA A 80 -4.97 0.78 10.99
N GLY A 81 -4.26 1.26 12.01
CA GLY A 81 -3.42 0.39 12.84
C GLY A 81 -2.10 0.13 12.12
N PRO A 82 -1.66 -1.11 11.87
CA PRO A 82 -0.57 -1.35 10.91
C PRO A 82 -0.95 -0.79 9.54
N GLY A 83 -0.12 0.07 8.96
CA GLY A 83 -0.33 0.61 7.62
C GLY A 83 -0.16 -0.47 6.55
N CYS A 84 -0.59 -0.16 5.32
CA CYS A 84 -0.34 -1.04 4.18
C CYS A 84 -0.17 -0.23 2.90
N ALA A 85 0.86 -0.56 2.12
CA ALA A 85 1.01 -0.15 0.74
C ALA A 85 0.95 -1.38 -0.17
N ARG A 86 0.21 -1.28 -1.27
CA ARG A 86 0.15 -2.23 -2.38
C ARG A 86 0.88 -1.64 -3.57
N PHE A 87 1.70 -2.44 -4.25
CA PHE A 87 2.36 -2.09 -5.50
C PHE A 87 2.02 -3.13 -6.57
N ASP A 88 1.55 -2.66 -7.73
CA ASP A 88 1.23 -3.48 -8.89
C ASP A 88 2.16 -3.13 -10.05
N PHE A 89 2.94 -4.12 -10.48
CA PHE A 89 3.90 -4.02 -11.58
C PHE A 89 3.24 -4.35 -12.93
N SER A 90 3.89 -3.94 -14.02
CA SER A 90 3.37 -4.09 -15.38
C SER A 90 3.19 -5.55 -15.83
N ASP A 91 4.01 -6.46 -15.30
CA ASP A 91 3.93 -7.90 -15.56
C ASP A 91 2.87 -8.64 -14.71
N GLY A 92 2.09 -7.90 -13.91
CA GLY A 92 1.09 -8.46 -13.00
C GLY A 92 1.63 -8.90 -11.63
N THR A 93 2.94 -8.76 -11.39
CA THR A 93 3.51 -8.97 -10.04
C THR A 93 2.91 -7.97 -9.06
N LYS A 94 2.62 -8.44 -7.84
CA LYS A 94 2.13 -7.60 -6.73
C LYS A 94 3.08 -7.70 -5.55
N ARG A 95 3.29 -6.58 -4.87
CA ARG A 95 4.04 -6.50 -3.62
C ARG A 95 3.28 -5.67 -2.58
N TYR A 96 3.52 -6.01 -1.32
CA TYR A 96 2.89 -5.38 -0.17
C TYR A 96 3.97 -4.97 0.82
N VAL A 97 3.81 -3.77 1.37
CA VAL A 97 4.57 -3.31 2.53
C VAL A 97 3.58 -3.09 3.65
N TYR A 98 3.78 -3.78 4.77
CA TYR A 98 2.99 -3.66 5.98
C TYR A 98 3.75 -2.88 7.05
N GLY A 99 3.00 -2.39 8.04
CA GLY A 99 3.59 -1.80 9.24
C GLY A 99 3.66 -0.28 9.16
N SER A 100 4.67 0.30 9.83
CA SER A 100 4.77 1.76 10.01
C SER A 100 5.83 2.43 9.15
N TYR A 101 6.53 1.68 8.28
CA TYR A 101 7.60 2.25 7.45
C TYR A 101 7.11 3.46 6.64
N PHE A 102 6.04 3.27 5.86
CA PHE A 102 5.32 4.39 5.27
C PHE A 102 4.42 5.01 6.34
N CYS A 103 4.89 6.12 6.89
CA CYS A 103 4.24 6.82 8.00
C CYS A 103 3.04 7.65 7.52
N CYS A 104 3.29 8.74 6.79
CA CYS A 104 2.26 9.66 6.29
C CYS A 104 1.92 9.47 4.81
N GLU A 105 2.92 9.09 4.01
CA GLU A 105 2.83 8.95 2.56
C GLU A 105 3.90 7.96 2.06
N VAL A 106 3.77 7.51 0.82
CA VAL A 106 4.81 6.70 0.17
C VAL A 106 5.95 7.60 -0.30
N GLN A 107 7.16 7.32 0.17
CA GLN A 107 8.40 8.00 -0.20
C GLN A 107 9.44 6.96 -0.62
N ILE A 108 10.02 7.12 -1.80
CA ILE A 108 10.95 6.14 -2.37
C ILE A 108 12.23 6.87 -2.76
N PRO A 109 13.40 6.47 -2.21
CA PRO A 109 14.65 7.18 -2.46
C PRO A 109 15.11 7.00 -3.91
N ASP A 110 14.99 8.06 -4.70
CA ASP A 110 15.33 8.10 -6.13
C ASP A 110 16.74 7.60 -6.45
N ALA A 111 17.72 7.96 -5.61
CA ALA A 111 19.10 7.53 -5.79
C ALA A 111 19.30 6.00 -5.75
N GLN A 112 18.40 5.26 -5.08
CA GLN A 112 18.54 3.83 -4.82
C GLN A 112 17.60 2.95 -5.66
N VAL A 113 16.52 3.50 -6.20
CA VAL A 113 15.47 2.72 -6.87
C VAL A 113 15.34 3.14 -8.32
N LYS A 114 16.00 2.38 -9.22
CA LYS A 114 16.05 2.69 -10.65
C LYS A 114 15.30 1.69 -11.50
N THR A 115 15.29 0.43 -11.07
CA THR A 115 14.66 -0.70 -11.77
C THR A 115 13.59 -1.34 -10.92
N LYS A 116 12.78 -2.19 -11.54
CA LYS A 116 11.81 -3.03 -10.84
C LYS A 116 12.44 -3.86 -9.72
N GLN A 117 13.61 -4.45 -9.97
CA GLN A 117 14.27 -5.29 -8.97
C GLN A 117 14.76 -4.46 -7.79
N ASP A 118 15.22 -3.23 -8.03
CA ASP A 118 15.60 -2.31 -6.95
C ASP A 118 14.37 -1.97 -6.09
N LEU A 119 13.23 -1.67 -6.73
CA LEU A 119 12.00 -1.38 -6.02
C LEU A 119 11.55 -2.59 -5.20
N ILE A 120 11.53 -3.79 -5.77
CA ILE A 120 11.17 -5.01 -5.03
C ILE A 120 12.08 -5.20 -3.83
N THR A 121 13.40 -5.07 -4.02
CA THR A 121 14.39 -5.22 -2.95
C THR A 121 14.18 -4.17 -1.84
N PHE A 122 13.91 -2.92 -2.23
CA PHE A 122 13.58 -1.84 -1.30
C PHE A 122 12.30 -2.15 -0.52
N LEU A 123 11.24 -2.59 -1.18
CA LEU A 123 9.97 -2.91 -0.52
C LEU A 123 10.13 -4.08 0.46
N GLU A 124 10.82 -5.15 0.06
CA GLU A 124 11.06 -6.33 0.89
C GLU A 124 11.91 -6.00 2.11
N LYS A 125 12.97 -5.20 1.95
CA LYS A 125 13.81 -4.73 3.07
C LYS A 125 13.03 -3.94 4.12
N ASN A 126 12.00 -3.20 3.70
CA ASN A 126 11.22 -2.31 4.56
C ASN A 126 9.87 -2.90 4.98
N ASN A 127 9.59 -4.16 4.67
CA ASN A 127 8.35 -4.86 4.99
C ASN A 127 8.36 -5.51 6.40
N GLU A 128 9.45 -5.38 7.16
CA GLU A 128 9.64 -6.02 8.47
C GLU A 128 9.61 -5.04 9.66
N SER A 129 9.02 -3.84 9.50
CA SER A 129 9.00 -2.78 10.54
C SER A 129 7.67 -2.64 11.27
#